data_AF-A0A2E5EQD1-F1
#
_entry.id   AF-A0A2E5EQD1-F1
#
_cell.length_a   1.000
_cell.length_b   1.000
_cell.length_c   1.000
_cell.angle_alpha   90.00
_cell.angle_beta   90.00
_cell.angle_gamma   90.00
#
_symmetry.space_group_name_H-M   'P 1'
#
loop_
_entity.id
_entity.type
_entity.pdbx_description
1 polymer ?
#
loop_
_entity_poly.entity_id
_entity_poly.type
_entity_poly.pdbx_seq_one_letter_code
_entity_poly.pdbx_strand_id
1 'polypeptide(L)'
;MSYYAPEAHKYLTFWPRFWAPVVDELILWLPTVLIGIPVALSGGDLSLFASLSLTALYFIYSIHMHGTYGATVGKITTRIRVVDAETEQPITYRQAFLRDSVPLGFTVVLVLVGFGGGRSTKELQAEIGLIFLGWFLAEIVTMFANDKRRAIEPRRAGWCVDGLAVWEIRMTKRRLASSLNPCT
;
A
#
# COMPACT_ATOMS: atom_id res chain seq x y z
N MET A 1 28.43 -22.36 19.18
CA MET A 1 27.01 -22.72 19.43
C MET A 1 26.16 -21.68 18.72
N SER A 2 25.64 -22.02 17.53
CA SER A 2 24.90 -21.08 16.67
C SER A 2 23.47 -20.92 17.20
N TYR A 3 23.11 -19.71 17.62
CA TYR A 3 21.80 -19.39 18.19
C TYR A 3 20.76 -19.37 17.06
N TYR A 4 20.12 -20.51 16.80
CA TYR A 4 18.93 -20.60 15.94
C TYR A 4 17.78 -19.87 16.64
N ALA A 5 17.60 -18.58 16.34
CA ALA A 5 16.35 -17.90 16.70
C ALA A 5 15.21 -18.58 15.93
N PRO A 6 14.12 -19.00 16.60
CA PRO A 6 13.05 -19.76 15.95
C PRO A 6 12.42 -18.94 14.81
N GLU A 7 12.30 -19.56 13.63
CA GLU A 7 11.70 -18.98 12.40
C GLU A 7 10.28 -18.40 12.64
N ALA A 8 9.61 -18.78 13.74
CA ALA A 8 8.30 -18.28 14.14
C ALA A 8 8.22 -16.74 14.32
N HIS A 9 9.30 -16.08 14.76
CA HIS A 9 9.30 -14.61 14.93
C HIS A 9 9.37 -13.84 13.60
N LYS A 10 9.74 -14.50 12.50
CA LYS A 10 9.85 -13.89 11.16
C LYS A 10 8.46 -13.62 10.54
N TYR A 11 7.42 -14.29 11.04
CA TYR A 11 6.08 -14.28 10.46
C TYR A 11 5.01 -13.64 11.36
N LEU A 12 5.35 -13.04 12.50
CA LEU A 12 4.41 -12.27 13.33
C LEU A 12 4.27 -10.81 12.85
N THR A 13 3.96 -10.62 11.55
CA THR A 13 3.80 -9.28 10.96
C THR A 13 2.35 -8.85 10.77
N PHE A 14 1.39 -9.58 11.36
CA PHE A 14 -0.02 -9.21 11.29
C PHE A 14 -0.27 -7.78 11.82
N TRP A 15 0.10 -7.52 13.09
CA TRP A 15 -0.11 -6.21 13.70
C TRP A 15 0.61 -5.06 12.97
N PRO A 16 1.91 -5.18 12.63
CA PRO A 16 2.57 -4.18 11.79
C PRO A 16 1.83 -3.87 10.48
N ARG A 17 1.31 -4.90 9.81
CA ARG A 17 0.59 -4.73 8.53
C ARG A 17 -0.80 -4.15 8.70
N PHE A 18 -1.49 -4.47 9.80
CA PHE A 18 -2.79 -3.88 10.13
C PHE A 18 -2.66 -2.39 10.49
N TRP A 19 -1.67 -2.03 11.31
CA TRP A 19 -1.48 -0.66 11.78
C TRP A 19 -0.82 0.26 10.75
N ALA A 20 -0.05 -0.27 9.80
CA ALA A 20 0.64 0.56 8.81
C ALA A 20 -0.33 1.45 8.00
N PRO A 21 -1.42 0.94 7.40
CA PRO A 21 -2.40 1.77 6.71
C PRO A 21 -3.09 2.79 7.62
N VAL A 22 -3.31 2.46 8.89
CA VAL A 22 -3.90 3.40 9.86
C VAL A 22 -2.97 4.59 10.11
N VAL A 23 -1.65 4.34 10.19
CA VAL A 23 -0.66 5.41 10.33
C VAL A 23 -0.55 6.24 9.06
N ASP A 24 -0.55 5.59 7.88
CA ASP A 24 -0.56 6.29 6.60
C ASP A 24 -1.79 7.19 6.46
N GLU A 25 -2.97 6.69 6.84
CA GLU A 25 -4.22 7.45 6.82
C GLU A 25 -4.18 8.63 7.79
N LEU A 26 -3.64 8.46 9.00
CA LEU A 26 -3.51 9.56 9.96
C LEU A 26 -2.59 10.67 9.43
N ILE A 27 -1.52 10.31 8.71
CA ILE A 27 -0.60 11.27 8.08
C ILE A 27 -1.30 12.03 6.96
N LEU A 28 -2.06 11.33 6.12
CA LEU A 28 -2.76 11.92 4.99
C LEU A 28 -4.08 12.61 5.38
N TRP A 29 -4.60 12.33 6.58
CA TRP A 29 -5.77 12.99 7.13
C TRP A 29 -5.54 14.48 7.37
N LEU A 30 -4.36 14.86 7.86
CA LEU A 30 -4.02 16.27 8.11
C LEU A 30 -4.14 17.15 6.84
N PRO A 31 -3.46 16.84 5.71
CA PRO A 31 -3.64 17.62 4.48
C PRO A 31 -5.07 17.51 3.93
N THR A 32 -5.74 16.36 4.11
CA THR A 32 -7.14 16.19 3.71
C THR A 32 -8.08 17.12 4.45
N VAL A 33 -7.88 17.34 5.76
CA VAL A 33 -8.70 18.27 6.56
C VAL A 33 -8.36 19.73 6.22
N LEU A 34 -7.06 20.05 6.10
CA LEU A 34 -6.60 21.40 5.78
C LEU A 34 -7.12 21.89 4.43
N ILE A 35 -7.24 21.01 3.44
CA ILE A 35 -7.76 21.33 2.11
C ILE A 35 -9.29 21.12 2.05
N GLY A 36 -9.79 20.05 2.67
CA GLY A 36 -11.18 19.62 2.57
C GLY A 36 -12.17 20.52 3.30
N ILE A 37 -11.83 21.04 4.49
CA ILE A 37 -12.74 21.95 5.22
C ILE A 37 -12.97 23.26 4.45
N PRO A 38 -11.93 24.00 4.01
CA PRO A 38 -12.14 25.21 3.22
C PRO A 38 -12.96 24.98 1.95
N VAL A 39 -12.70 23.87 1.26
CA VAL A 39 -13.42 23.51 0.03
C VAL A 39 -14.89 23.19 0.33
N ALA A 40 -15.16 22.43 1.39
CA ALA A 40 -16.53 22.14 1.81
C ALA A 40 -17.31 23.40 2.17
N LEU A 41 -16.64 24.38 2.80
CA LEU A 41 -17.23 25.67 3.17
C LEU A 41 -17.44 26.60 1.97
N SER A 42 -16.63 26.47 0.90
CA SER A 42 -16.77 27.30 -0.31
C SER A 42 -17.99 26.96 -1.17
N GLY A 43 -18.56 25.76 -1.01
CA GLY A 43 -19.69 25.27 -1.82
C GLY A 43 -19.35 25.02 -3.31
N GLY A 44 -20.09 24.11 -3.95
CA GLY A 44 -20.03 23.87 -5.40
C GLY A 44 -19.03 22.81 -5.90
N ASP A 45 -18.76 22.85 -7.21
CA ASP A 45 -17.96 21.87 -7.99
C ASP A 45 -16.50 21.76 -7.55
N LEU A 46 -16.00 22.73 -6.77
CA LEU A 46 -14.65 22.72 -6.21
C LEU A 46 -14.44 21.52 -5.27
N SER A 47 -15.50 21.02 -4.63
CA SER A 47 -15.46 19.82 -3.78
C SER A 47 -14.99 18.59 -4.54
N LEU A 48 -15.52 18.36 -5.74
CA LEU A 48 -15.15 17.22 -6.57
C LEU A 48 -13.69 17.34 -7.05
N PHE A 49 -13.30 18.53 -7.51
CA PHE A 49 -11.92 18.79 -7.94
C PHE A 49 -10.91 18.57 -6.81
N ALA A 50 -11.23 19.01 -5.59
CA ALA A 50 -10.40 18.78 -4.42
C ALA A 50 -10.32 17.29 -4.06
N SER A 51 -11.45 16.56 -4.09
CA SER A 51 -11.47 15.12 -3.82
C SER A 51 -10.62 14.33 -4.83
N LEU A 52 -10.71 14.66 -6.12
CA LEU A 52 -9.88 14.03 -7.16
C LEU A 52 -8.40 14.36 -6.97
N SER A 53 -8.09 15.62 -6.64
CA SER A 53 -6.72 16.06 -6.38
C SER A 53 -6.11 15.33 -5.18
N LEU A 54 -6.85 15.19 -4.08
CA LEU A 54 -6.42 14.45 -2.90
C LEU A 54 -6.21 12.96 -3.19
N THR A 55 -7.10 12.36 -3.98
CA THR A 55 -6.98 10.96 -4.41
C THR A 55 -5.75 10.76 -5.28
N ALA A 56 -5.48 11.67 -6.23
CA ALA A 56 -4.28 11.64 -7.06
C ALA A 56 -3.01 11.79 -6.20
N LEU A 57 -3.02 12.71 -5.23
CA LEU A 57 -1.92 12.89 -4.28
C LEU A 57 -1.64 11.61 -3.48
N TYR A 58 -2.68 10.88 -3.05
CA TYR A 58 -2.54 9.59 -2.38
C TYR A 58 -1.77 8.58 -3.25
N PHE A 59 -2.16 8.41 -4.52
CA PHE A 59 -1.48 7.48 -5.43
C PHE A 59 -0.05 7.90 -5.74
N ILE A 60 0.18 9.20 -5.99
CA ILE A 60 1.53 9.74 -6.21
C ILE A 60 2.40 9.46 -4.98
N TYR A 61 1.89 9.75 -3.78
CA TYR A 61 2.57 9.46 -2.52
C TYR A 61 2.90 7.97 -2.39
N SER A 62 1.92 7.09 -2.58
CA SER A 62 2.12 5.63 -2.44
C SER A 62 3.15 5.10 -3.42
N ILE A 63 3.03 5.44 -4.71
CA ILE A 63 3.93 4.95 -5.76
C ILE A 63 5.35 5.47 -5.53
N HIS A 64 5.49 6.76 -5.20
CA HIS A 64 6.81 7.36 -4.96
C HIS A 64 7.50 6.77 -3.72
N MET A 65 6.76 6.58 -2.63
CA MET A 65 7.29 6.00 -1.40
C MET A 65 7.70 4.53 -1.60
N HIS A 66 6.88 3.74 -2.28
CA HIS A 66 7.22 2.36 -2.61
C HIS A 66 8.39 2.27 -3.59
N GLY A 67 8.47 3.11 -4.61
CA GLY A 67 9.56 3.11 -5.59
C GLY A 67 10.91 3.58 -5.02
N THR A 68 10.90 4.51 -4.06
CA THR A 68 12.14 5.07 -3.47
C THR A 68 12.60 4.29 -2.24
N TYR A 69 11.67 3.96 -1.34
CA TYR A 69 11.98 3.39 -0.02
C TYR A 69 11.54 1.93 0.13
N GLY A 70 10.76 1.39 -0.82
CA GLY A 70 10.15 0.06 -0.71
C GLY A 70 9.02 -0.02 0.32
N ALA A 71 8.58 1.12 0.87
CA ALA A 71 7.59 1.20 1.94
C ALA A 71 7.03 2.62 2.07
N THR A 72 5.75 2.74 2.47
CA THR A 72 5.13 4.00 2.90
C THR A 72 5.56 4.38 4.32
N VAL A 73 5.24 5.59 4.77
CA VAL A 73 5.67 6.07 6.10
C VAL A 73 5.12 5.18 7.21
N GLY A 74 3.84 4.81 7.14
CA GLY A 74 3.19 3.89 8.08
C GLY A 74 3.81 2.49 8.08
N LYS A 75 4.27 2.01 6.92
CA LYS A 75 5.04 0.76 6.81
C LYS A 75 6.43 0.89 7.43
N ILE A 76 7.10 2.03 7.23
CA ILE A 76 8.41 2.32 7.82
C ILE A 76 8.32 2.39 9.35
N THR A 77 7.31 3.07 9.90
CA THR A 77 7.12 3.19 11.36
C THR A 77 6.85 1.84 12.02
N THR A 78 6.09 0.97 11.34
CA THR A 78 5.83 -0.41 11.77
C THR A 78 6.94 -1.40 11.38
N ARG A 79 8.04 -0.90 10.78
CA ARG A 79 9.25 -1.65 10.39
C ARG A 79 9.00 -2.76 9.37
N ILE A 80 8.00 -2.59 8.53
CA ILE A 80 7.73 -3.50 7.41
C ILE A 80 8.11 -2.84 6.09
N ARG A 81 8.52 -3.68 5.13
CA ARG A 81 8.82 -3.25 3.78
C ARG A 81 8.29 -4.23 2.77
N VAL A 82 7.92 -3.73 1.60
CA VAL A 82 7.48 -4.52 0.45
C VAL A 82 8.73 -4.90 -0.35
N VAL A 83 8.84 -6.19 -0.65
CA VAL A 83 9.91 -6.76 -1.45
C VAL A 83 9.32 -7.62 -2.55
N ASP A 84 10.09 -7.76 -3.61
CA ASP A 84 9.82 -8.71 -4.68
C ASP A 84 9.87 -10.15 -4.14
N ALA A 85 8.90 -10.99 -4.47
CA ALA A 85 8.81 -12.34 -3.91
C ALA A 85 9.82 -13.34 -4.50
N GLU A 86 10.41 -13.04 -5.67
CA GLU A 86 11.39 -13.93 -6.31
C GLU A 86 12.81 -13.56 -5.89
N THR A 87 13.11 -12.26 -5.91
CA THR A 87 14.47 -11.75 -5.71
C THR A 87 14.74 -11.27 -4.28
N GLU A 88 13.70 -11.13 -3.46
CA GLU A 88 13.73 -10.48 -2.13
C GLU A 88 14.28 -9.04 -2.15
N GLN A 89 14.41 -8.41 -3.33
CA GLN A 89 14.93 -7.07 -3.49
C GLN A 89 13.84 -6.00 -3.27
N PRO A 90 14.21 -4.72 -3.03
CA PRO A 90 13.26 -3.63 -3.01
C PRO A 90 12.50 -3.56 -4.34
N ILE A 91 11.18 -3.32 -4.25
CA ILE A 91 10.35 -3.19 -5.45
C ILE A 91 10.73 -1.96 -6.27
N THR A 92 10.63 -2.08 -7.60
CA THR A 92 10.86 -0.97 -8.55
C THR A 92 9.62 -0.08 -8.69
N TYR A 93 9.77 1.09 -9.32
CA TYR A 93 8.64 1.98 -9.62
C TYR A 93 7.55 1.33 -10.48
N ARG A 94 7.93 0.51 -11.47
CA ARG A 94 6.98 -0.24 -12.30
C ARG A 94 6.16 -1.20 -11.44
N GLN A 95 6.83 -1.87 -10.51
CA GLN A 95 6.21 -2.80 -9.59
C GLN A 95 5.27 -2.10 -8.59
N ALA A 96 5.70 -0.96 -8.05
CA ALA A 96 4.86 -0.11 -7.21
C ALA A 96 3.59 0.37 -7.94
N PHE A 97 3.72 0.81 -9.20
CA PHE A 97 2.58 1.22 -10.02
C PHE A 97 1.61 0.05 -10.28
N LEU A 98 2.12 -1.13 -10.65
CA LEU A 98 1.28 -2.31 -10.89
C LEU A 98 0.50 -2.73 -9.65
N ARG A 99 1.10 -2.64 -8.45
CA ARG A 99 0.40 -2.89 -7.19
C ARG A 99 -0.79 -1.95 -7.00
N ASP A 100 -0.57 -0.65 -7.21
CA ASP A 100 -1.59 0.36 -6.96
C ASP A 100 -2.56 0.54 -8.15
N SER A 101 -2.28 -0.11 -9.28
CA SER A 101 -3.08 0.00 -10.52
C SER A 101 -4.50 -0.52 -10.38
N VAL A 102 -4.73 -1.53 -9.53
CA VAL A 102 -6.06 -2.12 -9.32
C VAL A 102 -7.00 -1.14 -8.62
N PRO A 103 -6.70 -0.64 -7.40
CA PRO A 103 -7.55 0.37 -6.76
C PRO A 103 -7.60 1.67 -7.58
N LEU A 104 -6.51 2.05 -8.27
CA LEU A 104 -6.50 3.21 -9.17
C LEU A 104 -7.49 3.03 -10.33
N GLY A 105 -7.47 1.87 -10.99
CA GLY A 105 -8.36 1.56 -12.11
C GLY A 105 -9.83 1.59 -11.70
N PHE A 106 -10.20 0.96 -10.58
CA PHE A 106 -11.56 1.01 -10.05
C PHE A 106 -12.00 2.44 -9.74
N THR A 107 -11.11 3.24 -9.14
CA THR A 107 -11.38 4.64 -8.83
C THR A 107 -11.61 5.47 -10.09
N VAL A 108 -10.77 5.30 -11.12
CA VAL A 108 -10.91 6.01 -12.40
C VAL A 108 -12.23 5.65 -13.09
N VAL A 109 -12.58 4.36 -13.17
CA VAL A 109 -13.85 3.91 -13.77
C VAL A 109 -15.04 4.50 -13.02
N LEU A 110 -15.02 4.45 -11.69
CA LEU A 110 -16.07 5.01 -10.85
C LEU A 110 -16.26 6.51 -11.11
N VAL A 111 -15.17 7.26 -11.17
CA VAL A 111 -15.21 8.70 -11.45
C VAL A 111 -15.82 8.97 -12.82
N LEU A 112 -15.37 8.27 -13.87
CA LEU A 112 -15.88 8.44 -15.23
C LEU A 112 -17.39 8.14 -15.34
N VAL A 113 -17.84 7.04 -14.72
CA VAL A 113 -19.26 6.66 -14.69
C VAL A 113 -20.07 7.65 -13.85
N GLY A 114 -19.52 8.08 -12.71
CA GLY A 114 -20.12 9.04 -11.80
C GLY A 114 -20.43 10.38 -12.47
N PHE A 115 -19.49 10.90 -13.25
CA PHE A 115 -19.66 12.12 -14.03
C PHE A 115 -20.76 11.99 -15.08
N GLY A 116 -20.86 10.85 -15.77
CA GLY A 116 -21.89 10.62 -16.79
C GLY A 116 -23.29 10.36 -16.22
N GLY A 117 -23.39 9.89 -14.98
CA GLY A 117 -24.64 9.47 -14.34
C GLY A 117 -25.33 10.49 -13.44
N GLY A 118 -24.77 11.70 -13.28
CA GLY A 118 -25.35 12.74 -12.41
C GLY A 118 -25.31 12.40 -10.91
N ARG A 119 -24.36 11.57 -10.47
CA ARG A 119 -24.23 11.17 -9.07
C ARG A 119 -23.74 12.31 -8.18
N SER A 120 -24.16 12.29 -6.92
CA SER A 120 -23.71 13.28 -5.94
C SER A 120 -22.23 13.05 -5.56
N THR A 121 -21.51 14.13 -5.24
CA THR A 121 -20.11 14.07 -4.79
C THR A 121 -19.94 13.19 -3.55
N LYS A 122 -20.93 13.19 -2.66
CA LYS A 122 -20.93 12.36 -1.44
C LYS A 122 -21.08 10.87 -1.74
N GLU A 123 -21.88 10.52 -2.74
CA GLU A 123 -22.07 9.13 -3.18
C GLU A 123 -20.78 8.58 -3.76
N LEU A 124 -20.14 9.35 -4.66
CA LEU A 124 -18.85 9.00 -5.23
C LEU A 124 -17.77 8.84 -4.16
N GLN A 125 -17.73 9.74 -3.18
CA GLN A 125 -16.76 9.67 -2.09
C GLN A 125 -16.97 8.43 -1.20
N ALA A 126 -18.22 8.06 -0.92
CA ALA A 126 -18.53 6.84 -0.18
C ALA A 126 -18.12 5.57 -0.96
N GLU A 127 -18.41 5.52 -2.26
CA GLU A 127 -18.02 4.40 -3.13
C GLU A 127 -16.49 4.27 -3.25
N ILE A 128 -15.76 5.39 -3.39
CA ILE A 128 -14.29 5.40 -3.34
C ILE A 128 -13.81 4.80 -2.00
N GLY A 129 -14.37 5.24 -0.88
CA GLY A 129 -14.04 4.69 0.44
C GLY A 129 -14.27 3.17 0.54
N LEU A 130 -15.35 2.66 -0.06
CA LEU A 130 -15.63 1.22 -0.13
C LEU A 130 -14.61 0.46 -0.98
N ILE A 131 -14.10 1.04 -2.08
CA ILE A 131 -13.04 0.44 -2.89
C ILE A 131 -11.76 0.29 -2.07
N PHE A 132 -11.33 1.35 -1.38
CA PHE A 132 -10.13 1.31 -0.53
C PHE A 132 -10.28 0.35 0.64
N LEU A 133 -11.45 0.34 1.30
CA LEU A 133 -11.75 -0.62 2.35
C LEU A 133 -11.72 -2.06 1.82
N GLY A 134 -12.34 -2.31 0.66
CA GLY A 134 -12.34 -3.61 0.00
C GLY A 134 -10.92 -4.08 -0.34
N TRP A 135 -10.08 -3.17 -0.86
CA TRP A 135 -8.67 -3.45 -1.14
C TRP A 135 -7.88 -3.78 0.14
N PHE A 136 -8.07 -3.01 1.21
CA PHE A 136 -7.45 -3.28 2.52
C PHE A 136 -7.91 -4.62 3.10
N LEU A 137 -9.20 -4.95 3.02
CA LEU A 137 -9.73 -6.24 3.45
C LEU A 137 -9.16 -7.38 2.60
N ALA A 138 -9.00 -7.21 1.29
CA ALA A 138 -8.34 -8.18 0.43
C ALA A 138 -6.87 -8.40 0.87
N GLU A 139 -6.14 -7.34 1.22
CA GLU A 139 -4.81 -7.46 1.80
C GLU A 139 -4.84 -8.27 3.12
N ILE A 140 -5.83 -8.05 3.99
CA ILE A 140 -5.98 -8.83 5.24
C ILE A 140 -6.29 -10.30 4.94
N VAL A 141 -7.27 -10.58 4.08
CA VAL A 141 -7.70 -11.95 3.73
C VAL A 141 -6.54 -12.74 3.14
N THR A 142 -5.74 -12.12 2.26
CA THR A 142 -4.56 -12.76 1.67
C THR A 142 -3.45 -13.06 2.68
N MET A 143 -3.43 -12.38 3.83
CA MET A 143 -2.53 -12.71 4.94
C MET A 143 -2.99 -13.92 5.74
N PHE A 144 -4.31 -14.10 5.91
CA PHE A 144 -4.89 -15.23 6.63
C PHE A 144 -4.94 -16.50 5.80
N ALA A 145 -5.17 -16.41 4.50
CA ALA A 145 -5.28 -17.56 3.60
C ALA A 145 -3.94 -18.28 3.32
N ASN A 146 -2.90 -18.00 4.11
CA ASN A 146 -1.54 -18.17 3.63
C ASN A 146 -0.48 -18.36 4.73
N ASP A 147 -0.33 -19.59 5.21
CA ASP A 147 0.58 -19.95 6.30
C ASP A 147 2.08 -19.82 5.98
N LYS A 148 2.45 -19.58 4.72
CA LYS A 148 3.81 -19.19 4.29
C LYS A 148 3.90 -17.77 3.73
N ARG A 149 2.81 -17.02 3.65
CA ARG A 149 2.71 -15.77 2.88
C ARG A 149 2.99 -15.93 1.35
N ARG A 150 2.71 -17.09 0.74
CA ARG A 150 2.58 -17.37 -0.72
C ARG A 150 1.12 -17.39 -1.25
N ALA A 151 0.73 -16.43 -2.08
CA ALA A 151 -0.56 -16.52 -2.78
C ALA A 151 -0.55 -17.69 -3.78
N ILE A 152 -1.76 -18.21 -4.03
CA ILE A 152 -2.13 -19.50 -4.65
C ILE A 152 -1.27 -19.91 -5.85
N GLU A 153 -0.70 -21.11 -5.76
CA GLU A 153 0.05 -21.81 -6.80
C GLU A 153 -0.90 -22.51 -7.79
N PRO A 154 -0.62 -22.42 -9.11
CA PRO A 154 -0.52 -23.63 -9.92
C PRO A 154 0.86 -23.69 -10.57
N ARG A 155 1.74 -24.50 -9.99
CA ARG A 155 3.06 -24.83 -10.54
C ARG A 155 2.90 -25.97 -11.52
N ARG A 156 2.83 -25.63 -12.81
CA ARG A 156 3.37 -26.39 -13.96
C ARG A 156 2.91 -25.73 -15.25
N ALA A 157 3.65 -24.73 -15.70
CA ALA A 157 3.97 -24.51 -17.10
C ALA A 157 4.89 -23.29 -17.18
N GLY A 158 6.05 -23.47 -17.83
CA GLY A 158 6.94 -22.36 -18.15
C GLY A 158 6.26 -21.39 -19.09
N TRP A 159 5.70 -20.33 -18.52
CA TRP A 159 5.29 -19.14 -19.25
C TRP A 159 5.77 -17.94 -18.44
N CYS A 160 6.74 -17.23 -19.00
CA CYS A 160 7.06 -15.86 -18.61
C CYS A 160 5.79 -15.02 -18.84
N VAL A 161 4.96 -14.90 -17.81
CA VAL A 161 3.88 -13.91 -17.78
C VAL A 161 4.23 -12.97 -16.64
N ASP A 162 5.02 -11.94 -16.98
CA ASP A 162 5.07 -10.69 -16.24
C ASP A 162 3.65 -10.17 -16.09
N GLY A 163 2.97 -10.43 -14.97
CA GLY A 163 1.57 -9.99 -14.88
C GLY A 163 0.81 -10.22 -13.57
N LEU A 164 1.26 -11.10 -12.68
CA LEU A 164 0.72 -11.16 -11.32
C LEU A 164 1.89 -11.13 -10.35
N ALA A 165 2.37 -9.94 -10.07
CA ALA A 165 3.45 -9.76 -9.14
C ALA A 165 2.98 -10.16 -7.73
N VAL A 166 3.39 -11.34 -7.32
CA VAL A 166 3.26 -11.80 -5.95
C VAL A 166 4.28 -11.00 -5.14
N TRP A 167 3.82 -10.26 -4.13
CA TRP A 167 4.68 -9.40 -3.30
C TRP A 167 4.81 -9.98 -1.91
N GLU A 168 6.01 -9.92 -1.34
CA GLU A 168 6.22 -10.30 0.06
C GLU A 168 6.47 -9.06 0.93
N ILE A 169 5.94 -9.05 2.15
CA ILE A 169 6.20 -7.96 3.12
C ILE A 169 6.95 -8.54 4.31
N ARG A 170 8.14 -7.99 4.58
CA ARG A 170 9.08 -8.50 5.58
C ARG A 170 9.34 -7.47 6.67
N MET A 171 9.62 -7.93 7.89
CA MET A 171 10.20 -7.08 8.93
C MET A 171 11.64 -6.70 8.58
N THR A 172 11.96 -5.43 8.67
CA THR A 172 13.34 -4.94 8.51
C THR A 172 14.18 -5.38 9.72
N LYS A 173 15.17 -6.26 9.52
CA LYS A 173 16.21 -6.51 10.54
C LYS A 173 17.05 -5.25 10.69
N ARG A 174 17.38 -4.85 11.93
CA ARG A 174 18.30 -3.74 12.21
C ARG A 174 19.59 -3.92 11.40
N ARG A 175 20.03 -2.91 10.66
CA ARG A 175 21.48 -2.67 10.50
C ARG A 175 21.98 -2.18 11.86
N LEU A 176 22.34 -3.11 12.74
CA LEU A 176 23.25 -2.83 13.84
C LEU A 176 24.54 -3.58 13.55
N ALA A 177 25.42 -2.97 12.75
CA ALA A 177 26.87 -3.21 12.73
C ALA A 177 27.50 -2.36 11.60
N SER A 178 27.83 -1.11 11.89
CA SER A 178 28.90 -0.40 11.15
C SER A 178 29.49 0.75 11.97
N SER A 179 29.80 0.53 13.25
CA SER A 179 30.73 1.40 14.00
C SER A 179 31.46 0.68 15.15
N LEU A 180 31.76 -0.62 14.98
CA LEU A 180 32.75 -1.28 15.84
C LEU A 180 33.91 -1.74 14.95
N ASN A 181 35.03 -1.10 15.22
CA ASN A 181 36.34 -1.16 14.56
C ASN A 181 36.82 -2.57 14.19
N PRO A 182 37.64 -2.66 13.15
CA PRO A 182 38.80 -3.53 13.17
C PRO A 182 40.04 -2.71 12.84
N CYS A 183 40.81 -2.33 13.85
CA CYS A 183 42.23 -2.00 13.75
C CYS A 183 42.81 -1.99 15.17
N THR A 184 43.08 -3.19 15.69
CA THR A 184 44.36 -3.46 16.36
C THR A 184 45.43 -3.65 15.29
#